data_AF-A0A2D9P6E5-F1
#
_entry.id   AF-A0A2D9P6E5-F1
#
_cell.length_a   1.000
_cell.length_b   1.000
_cell.length_c   1.000
_cell.angle_alpha   90.00
_cell.angle_beta   90.00
_cell.angle_gamma   90.00
#
_symmetry.space_group_name_H-M   'P 1'
#
loop_
_entity.id
_entity.type
_entity.pdbx_description
1 polymer ?
#
loop_
_entity_poly.entity_id
_entity_poly.type
_entity_poly.pdbx_seq_one_letter_code
_entity_poly.pdbx_strand_id
1 'polypeptide(L)'
;MFNNLYKYNYRYKFMSSWEVYEANYSEPHTIIVFDDGNTHYKNVENIWYICGNWKEKVRLINKDRKTIIQSISKWKVLKNINTDIPFDIKN
;
A
#
# COMPACT_ATOMS: atom_id res chain seq x y z
N MET A 1 39.07 12.90 9.60
CA MET A 1 38.24 13.27 8.43
C MET A 1 37.00 12.41 8.44
N PHE A 2 35.86 12.96 8.89
CA PHE A 2 34.57 12.26 8.87
C PHE A 2 33.86 12.60 7.56
N ASN A 3 33.88 11.69 6.59
CA ASN A 3 33.08 11.84 5.37
C ASN A 3 31.66 11.33 5.62
N ASN A 4 30.84 12.27 6.07
CA ASN A 4 29.39 12.27 5.98
C ASN A 4 29.02 12.45 4.51
N LEU A 5 28.37 11.49 3.85
CA LEU A 5 27.56 11.70 2.62
C LEU A 5 27.13 10.35 2.04
N TYR A 6 25.93 9.86 2.37
CA TYR A 6 25.02 9.21 1.41
C TYR A 6 23.57 9.37 1.87
N LYS A 7 23.12 10.63 1.98
CA LYS A 7 21.69 10.95 1.86
C LYS A 7 21.33 10.88 0.38
N TYR A 8 20.97 9.70 -0.11
CA TYR A 8 20.37 9.60 -1.44
C TYR A 8 18.92 10.12 -1.38
N ASN A 9 18.77 11.39 -1.75
CA ASN A 9 17.51 12.03 -2.08
C ASN A 9 16.93 11.41 -3.37
N TYR A 10 16.20 10.31 -3.27
CA TYR A 10 15.33 9.87 -4.37
C TYR A 10 13.98 10.58 -4.26
N ARG A 11 13.98 11.88 -4.57
CA ARG A 11 12.79 12.67 -4.88
C ARG A 11 12.79 13.00 -6.38
N TYR A 12 12.72 11.96 -7.22
CA TYR A 12 12.40 12.16 -8.64
C TYR A 12 10.89 12.11 -8.81
N LYS A 13 10.32 13.32 -8.73
CA LYS A 13 8.94 13.70 -9.02
C LYS A 13 8.64 13.45 -10.50
N PHE A 14 8.30 12.22 -10.87
CA PHE A 14 7.66 11.90 -12.15
C PHE A 14 6.14 12.02 -11.99
N MET A 15 5.60 13.24 -12.16
CA MET A 15 4.19 13.56 -11.94
C MET A 15 3.18 12.96 -12.96
N SER A 16 3.56 11.95 -13.73
CA SER A 16 2.66 11.31 -14.72
C SER A 16 2.60 9.79 -14.66
N SER A 17 3.51 9.11 -13.93
CA SER A 17 3.60 7.65 -13.90
C SER A 17 3.31 7.06 -12.53
N TRP A 18 3.13 5.74 -12.49
CA TRP A 18 3.08 4.98 -11.25
C TRP A 18 4.40 5.12 -10.49
N GLU A 19 4.30 5.36 -9.18
CA GLU A 19 5.38 5.15 -8.24
C GLU A 19 5.21 3.72 -7.69
N VAL A 20 6.17 2.84 -7.95
CA VAL A 20 6.15 1.43 -7.50
C VAL A 20 7.29 1.21 -6.52
N TYR A 21 7.01 0.52 -5.41
CA TYR A 21 7.96 0.30 -4.32
C TYR A 21 7.68 -1.00 -3.60
N GLU A 22 8.62 -1.41 -2.74
CA GLU A 22 8.44 -2.55 -1.83
C GLU A 22 7.37 -2.23 -0.78
N ALA A 23 6.44 -3.16 -0.57
CA ALA A 23 5.34 -2.95 0.34
C ALA A 23 5.80 -2.97 1.81
N ASN A 24 5.25 -2.08 2.63
CA ASN A 24 5.43 -2.16 4.08
C ASN A 24 4.54 -3.26 4.67
N TYR A 25 5.12 -4.42 4.94
CA TYR A 25 4.40 -5.59 5.42
C TYR A 25 3.93 -5.52 6.88
N SER A 26 4.31 -4.46 7.60
CA SER A 26 3.80 -4.15 8.93
C SER A 26 2.53 -3.30 8.91
N GLU A 27 2.09 -2.82 7.74
CA GLU A 27 0.90 -1.97 7.58
C GLU A 27 -0.15 -2.64 6.67
N PRO A 28 -0.92 -3.61 7.22
CA PRO A 28 -1.96 -4.27 6.46
C PRO A 28 -3.13 -3.32 6.15
N HIS A 29 -3.80 -3.57 5.05
CA HIS A 29 -4.97 -2.85 4.57
C HIS A 29 -6.06 -3.82 4.13
N THR A 30 -7.31 -3.36 4.19
CA THR A 30 -8.49 -4.11 3.76
C THR A 30 -9.18 -3.39 2.61
N ILE A 31 -9.66 -4.14 1.62
CA ILE A 31 -10.50 -3.59 0.56
C ILE A 31 -11.97 -3.66 1.02
N ILE A 32 -12.65 -2.51 1.07
CA ILE A 32 -14.06 -2.43 1.49
C ILE A 32 -15.05 -2.56 0.32
N VAL A 33 -14.62 -2.23 -0.90
CA VAL A 33 -15.44 -2.36 -2.12
C VAL A 33 -14.54 -2.81 -3.27
N PHE A 34 -14.76 -4.01 -3.80
CA PHE A 34 -14.15 -4.47 -5.05
C PHE A 34 -14.93 -3.91 -6.25
N ASP A 35 -14.24 -3.42 -7.28
CA ASP A 35 -14.89 -3.12 -8.57
C ASP A 35 -15.01 -4.37 -9.43
N ASP A 36 -15.79 -4.25 -10.51
CA ASP A 36 -16.08 -5.33 -11.45
C ASP A 36 -14.80 -6.04 -11.92
N GLY A 37 -13.75 -5.27 -12.24
CA GLY A 37 -12.46 -5.78 -12.69
C GLY A 37 -11.61 -6.49 -11.61
N ASN A 38 -11.98 -6.39 -10.34
CA ASN A 38 -11.28 -6.99 -9.20
C ASN A 38 -12.17 -7.98 -8.41
N THR A 39 -13.35 -8.32 -8.91
CA THR A 39 -14.34 -9.14 -8.20
C THR A 39 -13.81 -10.54 -7.85
N HIS A 40 -12.94 -11.12 -8.67
CA HIS A 40 -12.35 -12.44 -8.44
C HIS A 40 -11.44 -12.49 -7.21
N TYR A 41 -10.96 -11.33 -6.72
CA TYR A 41 -10.18 -11.26 -5.48
C TYR A 41 -11.04 -11.30 -4.21
N LYS A 42 -12.37 -11.35 -4.31
CA LYS A 42 -13.26 -11.52 -3.13
C LYS A 42 -13.03 -12.84 -2.39
N ASN A 43 -12.47 -13.84 -3.06
CA ASN A 43 -12.22 -15.17 -2.49
C ASN A 43 -10.84 -15.32 -1.83
N VAL A 44 -9.97 -14.30 -1.92
CA VAL A 44 -8.67 -14.32 -1.22
C VAL A 44 -8.79 -13.64 0.14
N GLU A 45 -7.88 -13.97 1.07
CA GLU A 45 -7.82 -13.31 2.37
C GLU A 45 -7.66 -11.80 2.17
N ASN A 46 -8.54 -11.00 2.78
CA ASN A 46 -8.62 -9.55 2.54
C ASN A 46 -7.57 -8.77 3.34
N ILE A 47 -6.31 -9.18 3.21
CA ILE A 47 -5.13 -8.56 3.81
C ILE A 47 -4.19 -8.16 2.69
N TRP A 48 -4.06 -6.86 2.50
CA TRP A 48 -3.35 -6.25 1.39
C TRP A 48 -2.30 -5.26 1.87
N TYR A 49 -1.29 -5.02 1.04
CA TYR A 49 -0.23 -4.07 1.31
C TYR A 49 -0.03 -3.18 0.09
N ILE A 50 0.08 -1.88 0.29
CA ILE A 50 0.30 -0.93 -0.80
C ILE A 50 1.75 -1.07 -1.29
N CYS A 51 1.92 -1.32 -2.59
CA CYS A 51 3.22 -1.42 -3.27
C CYS A 51 3.33 -0.46 -4.46
N GLY A 52 2.44 0.52 -4.53
CA GLY A 52 2.53 1.60 -5.50
C GLY A 52 1.35 2.54 -5.46
N ASN A 53 1.56 3.74 -5.98
CA ASN A 53 0.53 4.77 -6.07
C ASN A 53 0.59 5.54 -7.38
N TRP A 54 -0.57 5.95 -7.85
CA TRP A 54 -0.72 6.87 -8.98
C TRP A 54 -1.98 7.70 -8.79
N LYS A 55 -1.82 9.01 -8.57
CA LYS A 55 -2.94 9.93 -8.26
C LYS A 55 -3.82 9.36 -7.15
N GLU A 56 -5.11 9.11 -7.43
CA GLU A 56 -6.11 8.56 -6.51
C GLU A 56 -6.22 7.03 -6.55
N LYS A 57 -5.23 6.34 -7.14
CA LYS A 57 -5.17 4.88 -7.22
C LYS A 57 -3.95 4.33 -6.50
N VAL A 58 -4.07 3.08 -6.07
CA VAL A 58 -3.01 2.29 -5.46
C VAL A 58 -2.89 0.93 -6.14
N ARG A 59 -1.69 0.38 -6.04
CA ARG A 59 -1.35 -0.99 -6.39
C ARG A 59 -1.19 -1.78 -5.11
N LEU A 60 -1.81 -2.95 -5.04
CA LEU A 60 -1.81 -3.80 -3.84
C LEU A 60 -1.17 -5.14 -4.12
N ILE A 61 -0.46 -5.67 -3.13
CA ILE A 61 -0.02 -7.06 -3.06
C ILE A 61 -0.71 -7.73 -1.87
N ASN A 62 -1.19 -8.96 -2.07
CA ASN A 62 -1.83 -9.73 -1.01
C ASN A 62 -0.80 -10.26 0.00
N LYS A 63 -1.28 -10.69 1.17
CA LYS A 63 -0.50 -11.43 2.17
C LYS A 63 0.23 -12.65 1.62
N ASP A 64 -0.30 -13.31 0.60
CA ASP A 64 0.35 -14.44 -0.09
C ASP A 64 1.64 -14.08 -0.87
N ARG A 65 1.97 -12.78 -0.97
CA ARG A 65 3.14 -12.23 -1.70
C ARG A 65 3.18 -12.54 -3.20
N LYS A 66 2.07 -13.01 -3.79
CA LYS A 66 1.98 -13.43 -5.19
C LYS A 66 0.83 -12.74 -5.92
N THR A 67 -0.30 -12.57 -5.25
CA THR A 67 -1.50 -11.98 -5.83
C THR A 67 -1.40 -10.46 -5.83
N ILE A 68 -1.62 -9.84 -6.99
CA ILE A 68 -1.42 -8.41 -7.21
C ILE A 68 -2.67 -7.79 -7.83
N ILE A 69 -3.16 -6.72 -7.21
CA ILE A 69 -4.13 -5.80 -7.83
C ILE A 69 -3.34 -4.63 -8.40
N GLN A 70 -3.31 -4.52 -9.73
CA GLN A 70 -2.52 -3.49 -10.42
C GLN A 70 -3.04 -2.08 -10.18
N SER A 71 -4.35 -1.93 -9.96
CA SER A 71 -4.99 -0.63 -9.84
C SER A 71 -6.33 -0.75 -9.13
N ILE A 72 -6.47 -0.07 -8.00
CA ILE A 72 -7.74 0.16 -7.30
C ILE A 72 -7.79 1.58 -6.74
N SER A 73 -8.96 2.20 -6.66
CA SER A 73 -9.12 3.54 -6.10
C SER A 73 -8.79 3.55 -4.60
N LYS A 74 -8.02 4.53 -4.14
CA LYS A 74 -7.57 4.68 -2.74
C LYS A 74 -8.71 4.63 -1.73
N TRP A 75 -9.83 5.28 -2.03
CA TRP A 75 -10.99 5.34 -1.11
C TRP A 75 -11.59 3.97 -0.78
N LYS A 76 -11.32 2.94 -1.60
CA LYS A 76 -11.77 1.56 -1.37
C LYS A 76 -10.88 0.77 -0.42
N VAL A 77 -9.77 1.35 0.02
CA VAL A 77 -8.72 0.67 0.79
C VAL A 77 -8.59 1.37 2.14
N LEU A 78 -8.77 0.63 3.23
CA LEU A 78 -8.63 1.15 4.60
C LEU A 78 -7.41 0.53 5.27
N LYS A 79 -6.67 1.34 6.03
CA LYS A 79 -5.58 0.85 6.88
C LYS A 79 -6.18 0.01 8.01
N ASN A 80 -5.64 -1.18 8.24
CA ASN A 80 -5.98 -1.97 9.41
C ASN A 80 -5.21 -1.38 10.60
N ILE A 81 -5.96 -0.81 11.53
CA ILE A 81 -5.41 -0.36 12.81
C ILE A 81 -5.57 -1.53 13.76
N ASN A 82 -4.46 -2.15 14.18
CA ASN A 82 -4.50 -3.15 15.24
C ASN A 82 -4.71 -2.41 16.56
N THR A 83 -5.95 -2.41 17.05
CA THR A 83 -6.33 -1.75 18.31
C THR A 83 -5.93 -2.54 19.55
N ASP A 84 -5.32 -3.72 19.38
CA ASP A 84 -4.86 -4.55 20.49
C ASP A 84 -3.64 -3.96 21.24
N ILE A 85 -3.11 -2.84 20.73
CA ILE A 85 -2.07 -2.04 21.40
C ILE A 85 -2.71 -0.71 21.83
N PRO A 86 -2.94 -0.47 23.14
CA PRO A 86 -3.57 0.75 23.65
C PRO A 86 -2.85 2.07 23.35
N PHE A 87 -1.70 2.03 22.67
CA PHE A 87 -0.83 3.19 22.44
C PHE A 87 -1.13 3.95 21.15
N ASP A 88 -1.85 3.35 20.19
CA ASP A 88 -2.19 3.99 18.91
C ASP A 88 -3.45 4.88 18.98
N ILE A 89 -4.10 4.95 20.15
CA ILE A 89 -5.16 5.91 20.46
C ILE A 89 -4.53 7.08 21.24
N LYS A 90 -3.70 7.88 20.58
CA LYS A 90 -3.32 9.20 21.09
C LYS A 90 -3.50 10.26 19.99
N ASN A 91 -4.67 10.90 20.09
CA ASN A 91 -5.11 12.21 19.59
C ASN A 91 -4.66 12.66 18.20
#